data_AF-A0A521TF68-F1
#
_entry.id   AF-A0A521TF68-F1
#
_cell.length_a   1.000
_cell.length_b   1.000
_cell.length_c   1.000
_cell.angle_alpha   90.00
_cell.angle_beta   90.00
_cell.angle_gamma   90.00
#
_symmetry.space_group_name_H-M   'P 1'
#
loop_
_entity.id
_entity.type
_entity.pdbx_description
1 polymer ?
#
loop_
_entity_poly.entity_id
_entity_poly.type
_entity_poly.pdbx_seq_one_letter_code
_entity_poly.pdbx_strand_id
1 'polypeptide(L)'
;MTQPQTASSLMRYKDAFQFAQELPPSPVYNVKDVAKYVHERTVRRRIKKLTEIGLAQYHRGQFTVKKEVVAQPISVLEKLVPSFTAFMKARRFGKSYRMSDVNFMIKNLPKNATITLDYSAHEMTGFQSAQDLYVYVDDVEETVQFLKNNDFREGTKGSIVILPKIGSFENLTERIFLDCIAKGGRNTMDAIAIQLKHAGKITIKARFTTEMLLKVQEDLPLESLH
;
A
#
# COMPACT_ATOMS: atom_id res chain seq x y z
N MET A 1 -28.71 12.29 -17.57
CA MET A 1 -28.04 12.33 -16.25
C MET A 1 -26.55 12.39 -16.52
N THR A 2 -25.98 13.59 -16.44
CA THR A 2 -24.56 13.87 -16.68
C THR A 2 -23.76 13.31 -15.52
N GLN A 3 -22.93 12.29 -15.79
CA GLN A 3 -21.91 11.85 -14.84
C GLN A 3 -21.04 13.06 -14.48
N PRO A 4 -20.84 13.40 -13.19
CA PRO A 4 -19.87 14.41 -12.84
C PRO A 4 -18.51 13.90 -13.30
N GLN A 5 -17.87 14.68 -14.17
CA GLN A 5 -16.52 14.43 -14.62
C GLN A 5 -15.63 14.25 -13.39
N THR A 6 -15.20 13.01 -13.14
CA THR A 6 -14.05 12.72 -12.28
C THR A 6 -12.83 13.32 -12.97
N ALA A 7 -12.63 14.63 -12.84
CA ALA A 7 -11.31 15.20 -12.98
C ALA A 7 -10.41 14.33 -12.09
N SER A 8 -9.50 13.57 -12.72
CA SER A 8 -8.74 12.48 -12.11
C SER A 8 -8.32 12.90 -10.70
N SER A 9 -8.65 12.11 -9.68
CA SER A 9 -8.28 12.38 -8.28
C SER A 9 -6.77 12.57 -8.10
N LEU A 10 -5.97 12.19 -9.12
CA LEU A 10 -4.55 12.46 -9.24
C LEU A 10 -4.15 13.83 -9.78
N MET A 11 -5.02 14.58 -10.47
CA MET A 11 -4.70 15.92 -10.99
C MET A 11 -4.12 16.82 -9.90
N ARG A 12 -4.64 16.71 -8.66
CA ARG A 12 -4.14 17.50 -7.51
C ARG A 12 -2.76 17.07 -7.01
N TYR A 13 -2.32 15.84 -7.29
CA TYR A 13 -1.04 15.25 -6.85
C TYR A 13 0.00 15.12 -7.97
N LYS A 14 -0.37 15.38 -9.23
CA LYS A 14 0.51 15.22 -10.40
C LYS A 14 1.85 15.92 -10.24
N ASP A 15 1.85 17.17 -9.76
CA ASP A 15 3.09 17.94 -9.53
C ASP A 15 3.97 17.36 -8.42
N ALA A 16 3.37 16.67 -7.44
CA ALA A 16 4.06 16.02 -6.35
C ALA A 16 4.68 14.68 -6.80
N PHE A 17 3.99 13.92 -7.65
CA PHE A 17 4.54 12.70 -8.25
C PHE A 17 5.70 12.98 -9.19
N GLN A 18 5.54 13.94 -10.10
CA GLN A 18 6.60 14.35 -11.00
C GLN A 18 7.84 14.77 -10.21
N PHE A 19 7.66 15.61 -9.19
CA PHE A 19 8.74 15.98 -8.29
C PHE A 19 9.41 14.78 -7.63
N ALA A 20 8.63 13.82 -7.13
CA ALA A 20 9.17 12.63 -6.49
C ALA A 20 9.96 11.73 -7.47
N GLN A 21 9.52 11.66 -8.73
CA GLN A 21 10.18 10.91 -9.80
C GLN A 21 11.51 11.57 -10.23
N GLU A 22 11.57 12.90 -10.24
CA GLU A 22 12.76 13.67 -10.64
C GLU A 22 13.85 13.71 -9.55
N LEU A 23 13.53 13.38 -8.30
CA LEU A 23 14.52 13.33 -7.22
C LEU A 23 15.61 12.27 -7.51
N PRO A 24 16.91 12.59 -7.31
CA PRO A 24 17.98 11.61 -7.48
C PRO A 24 17.83 10.43 -6.52
N PRO A 25 18.41 9.25 -6.79
CA PRO A 25 18.36 8.13 -5.88
C PRO A 25 18.99 8.48 -4.51
N SER A 26 18.17 8.47 -3.46
CA SER A 26 18.62 8.60 -2.07
C SER A 26 17.60 7.96 -1.12
N PRO A 27 18.05 7.31 -0.03
CA PRO A 27 17.14 6.81 1.00
C PRO A 27 16.50 7.94 1.82
N VAL A 28 17.21 9.07 2.00
CA VAL A 28 16.77 10.22 2.78
C VAL A 28 17.17 11.52 2.06
N TYR A 29 16.25 12.47 1.99
CA TYR A 29 16.47 13.77 1.36
C TYR A 29 16.47 14.87 2.41
N ASN A 30 17.31 15.88 2.23
CA ASN A 30 17.25 17.13 2.99
C ASN A 30 16.56 18.19 2.16
N VAL A 31 15.58 18.91 2.75
CA VAL A 31 14.88 20.00 2.08
C VAL A 31 15.85 21.07 1.58
N LYS A 32 16.89 21.41 2.35
CA LYS A 32 17.86 22.44 1.96
C LYS A 32 18.67 22.03 0.73
N ASP A 33 19.01 20.75 0.60
CA ASP A 33 19.77 20.27 -0.54
C ASP A 33 18.92 20.22 -1.81
N VAL A 34 17.67 19.78 -1.69
CA VAL A 34 16.72 19.83 -2.82
C VAL A 34 16.39 21.28 -3.18
N ALA A 35 16.35 22.17 -2.19
CA ALA A 35 16.03 23.59 -2.39
C ALA A 35 17.10 24.38 -3.16
N LYS A 36 18.28 23.80 -3.39
CA LYS A 36 19.31 24.38 -4.28
C LYS A 36 18.85 24.44 -5.74
N TYR A 37 17.91 23.58 -6.14
CA TYR A 37 17.44 23.44 -7.52
C TYR A 37 16.00 23.94 -7.71
N VAL A 38 15.24 24.05 -6.64
CA VAL A 38 13.81 24.44 -6.66
C VAL A 38 13.52 25.28 -5.41
N HIS A 39 12.66 26.31 -5.50
CA HIS A 39 12.28 27.08 -4.32
C HIS A 39 11.81 26.21 -3.13
N GLU A 40 12.33 26.48 -1.94
CA GLU A 40 12.05 25.71 -0.72
C GLU A 40 10.54 25.57 -0.44
N ARG A 41 9.77 26.64 -0.66
CA ARG A 41 8.31 26.63 -0.49
C ARG A 41 7.64 25.58 -1.39
N THR A 42 8.11 25.44 -2.63
CA THR A 42 7.61 24.46 -3.59
C THR A 42 7.96 23.04 -3.16
N VAL A 43 9.20 22.82 -2.68
CA VAL A 43 9.65 21.54 -2.12
C VAL A 43 8.74 21.12 -0.95
N ARG A 44 8.55 22.00 0.03
CA ARG A 44 7.69 21.74 1.19
C ARG A 44 6.24 21.45 0.81
N ARG A 45 5.69 22.20 -0.15
CA ARG A 45 4.32 21.98 -0.66
C ARG A 45 4.16 20.60 -1.29
N ARG A 46 5.11 20.17 -2.11
CA ARG A 46 5.10 18.86 -2.79
C ARG A 46 5.29 17.71 -1.81
N ILE A 47 6.20 17.85 -0.84
CA ILE A 47 6.36 16.87 0.24
C ILE A 47 5.06 16.71 1.03
N LYS A 48 4.43 17.83 1.43
CA LYS A 48 3.15 17.79 2.16
C LYS A 48 2.10 16.97 1.39
N LYS A 49 1.95 17.23 0.09
CA LYS A 49 1.04 16.48 -0.79
C LYS A 49 1.34 14.97 -0.81
N LEU A 50 2.62 14.59 -0.87
CA LEU A 50 3.02 13.17 -0.82
C LEU A 50 2.73 12.54 0.55
N THR A 51 2.93 13.29 1.64
CA THR A 51 2.62 12.84 3.01
C THR A 51 1.13 12.65 3.24
N GLU A 52 0.28 13.51 2.67
CA GLU A 52 -1.19 13.39 2.75
C GLU A 52 -1.73 12.05 2.22
N ILE A 53 -1.00 11.42 1.30
CA ILE A 53 -1.34 10.12 0.69
C ILE A 53 -0.38 9.00 1.12
N GLY A 54 0.45 9.24 2.14
CA GLY A 54 1.32 8.22 2.73
C GLY A 54 2.50 7.77 1.86
N LEU A 55 2.89 8.56 0.85
CA LEU A 55 4.05 8.27 -0.01
C LEU A 55 5.35 8.91 0.46
N ALA A 56 5.27 9.85 1.41
CA ALA A 56 6.44 10.46 2.00
C ALA A 56 6.28 10.62 3.52
N GLN A 57 7.39 10.47 4.25
CA GLN A 57 7.48 10.82 5.67
C GLN A 57 8.39 12.03 5.80
N TYR A 58 7.99 13.02 6.60
CA TYR A 58 8.76 14.23 6.84
C TYR A 58 9.09 14.37 8.32
N HIS A 59 10.34 14.64 8.64
CA HIS A 59 10.78 14.93 10.00
C HIS A 59 11.95 15.93 9.99
N ARG A 60 11.81 17.03 10.72
CA ARG A 60 12.88 18.02 10.99
C ARG A 60 13.72 18.43 9.75
N GLY A 61 13.07 18.75 8.63
CA GLY A 61 13.77 19.20 7.42
C GLY A 61 14.28 18.06 6.53
N GLN A 62 14.12 16.81 6.95
CA GLN A 62 14.41 15.62 6.15
C GLN A 62 13.12 14.92 5.74
N PHE A 63 13.19 14.18 4.64
CA PHE A 63 12.07 13.36 4.20
C PHE A 63 12.52 12.08 3.50
N THR A 64 11.67 11.07 3.55
CA THR A 64 11.79 9.84 2.76
C THR A 64 10.63 9.78 1.78
N VAL A 65 10.80 9.03 0.69
CA VAL A 65 9.77 8.81 -0.33
C VAL A 65 9.75 7.32 -0.66
N LYS A 66 8.56 6.73 -0.81
CA LYS A 66 8.40 5.38 -1.35
C LYS A 66 8.71 5.35 -2.85
N LYS A 67 10.00 5.31 -3.19
CA LYS A 67 10.52 5.49 -4.55
C LYS A 67 9.97 4.47 -5.53
N GLU A 68 9.88 3.22 -5.12
CA GLU A 68 9.32 2.10 -5.85
C GLU A 68 7.84 2.30 -6.24
N VAL A 69 7.11 3.07 -5.43
CA VAL A 69 5.70 3.39 -5.68
C VAL A 69 5.56 4.59 -6.59
N VAL A 70 6.28 5.68 -6.32
CA VAL A 70 6.21 6.89 -7.15
C VAL A 70 6.82 6.67 -8.54
N ALA A 71 7.71 5.69 -8.73
CA ALA A 71 8.28 5.33 -10.02
C ALA A 71 7.28 4.62 -10.96
N GLN A 72 6.11 4.23 -10.46
CA GLN A 72 5.07 3.62 -11.28
C GLN A 72 4.53 4.59 -12.35
N PRO A 73 4.09 4.07 -13.51
CA PRO A 73 3.39 4.88 -14.50
C PRO A 73 2.16 5.59 -13.92
N ILE A 74 1.78 6.74 -14.46
CA ILE A 74 0.63 7.52 -13.98
C ILE A 74 -0.66 6.67 -13.99
N SER A 75 -0.87 5.88 -15.04
CA SER A 75 -2.02 4.98 -15.15
C SER A 75 -2.12 3.96 -14.01
N VAL A 76 -0.97 3.51 -13.48
CA VAL A 76 -0.90 2.63 -12.31
C VAL A 76 -1.16 3.44 -11.04
N LEU A 77 -0.51 4.60 -10.89
CA LEU A 77 -0.71 5.48 -9.74
C LEU A 77 -2.19 5.86 -9.54
N GLU A 78 -2.96 6.05 -10.61
CA GLU A 78 -4.40 6.31 -10.54
C GLU A 78 -5.15 5.16 -9.86
N LYS A 79 -4.76 3.94 -10.16
CA LYS A 79 -5.36 2.71 -9.62
C LYS A 79 -4.94 2.44 -8.18
N LEU A 80 -3.83 3.03 -7.71
CA LEU A 80 -3.35 2.94 -6.33
C LEU A 80 -4.02 3.95 -5.37
N VAL A 81 -4.68 4.99 -5.88
CA VAL A 81 -5.34 6.02 -5.04
C VAL A 81 -6.29 5.44 -3.98
N PRO A 82 -7.14 4.45 -4.30
CA PRO A 82 -7.97 3.79 -3.30
C PRO A 82 -7.14 3.15 -2.18
N SER A 83 -6.06 2.44 -2.50
CA SER A 83 -5.13 1.85 -1.52
C SER A 83 -4.48 2.91 -0.65
N PHE A 84 -3.97 4.00 -1.24
CA PHE A 84 -3.39 5.11 -0.46
C PHE A 84 -4.39 5.69 0.53
N THR A 85 -5.62 5.92 0.06
CA THR A 85 -6.68 6.49 0.89
C THR A 85 -7.06 5.54 2.03
N ALA A 86 -7.18 4.25 1.75
CA ALA A 86 -7.48 3.24 2.76
C ALA A 86 -6.36 3.13 3.79
N PHE A 87 -5.09 3.08 3.36
CA PHE A 87 -3.93 2.99 4.26
C PHE A 87 -3.77 4.22 5.15
N MET A 88 -4.07 5.41 4.65
CA MET A 88 -4.05 6.63 5.47
C MET A 88 -5.17 6.65 6.53
N LYS A 89 -6.25 5.89 6.30
CA LYS A 89 -7.37 5.72 7.25
C LYS A 89 -7.28 4.42 8.05
N ALA A 90 -6.20 3.67 7.90
CA ALA A 90 -6.04 2.37 8.52
C ALA A 90 -6.01 2.49 10.04
N ARG A 91 -6.72 1.60 10.72
CA ARG A 91 -6.73 1.51 12.19
C ARG A 91 -6.14 0.19 12.61
N ARG A 92 -5.18 0.22 13.53
CA ARG A 92 -4.41 -0.96 13.95
C ARG A 92 -4.84 -1.41 15.33
N PHE A 93 -5.06 -2.71 15.49
CA PHE A 93 -5.53 -3.34 16.72
C PHE A 93 -4.65 -4.50 17.15
N GLY A 94 -4.45 -4.61 18.46
CA GLY A 94 -3.79 -5.73 19.10
C GLY A 94 -4.33 -5.94 20.51
N LYS A 95 -4.45 -7.21 20.90
CA LYS A 95 -4.75 -7.63 22.27
C LYS A 95 -3.49 -8.18 22.92
N SER A 96 -2.90 -9.17 22.27
CA SER A 96 -1.67 -9.83 22.71
C SER A 96 -0.48 -9.55 21.78
N TYR A 97 -0.73 -8.97 20.59
CA TYR A 97 0.26 -8.72 19.53
C TYR A 97 0.93 -10.02 19.06
N ARG A 98 0.13 -11.09 18.97
CA ARG A 98 0.55 -12.45 18.59
C ARG A 98 -0.40 -13.03 17.54
N MET A 99 -0.04 -14.20 17.00
CA MET A 99 -0.85 -14.95 16.03
C MET A 99 -2.28 -15.25 16.52
N SER A 100 -2.50 -15.33 17.83
CA SER A 100 -3.84 -15.47 18.42
C SER A 100 -4.79 -14.33 18.04
N ASP A 101 -4.28 -13.11 17.91
CA ASP A 101 -5.06 -11.93 17.50
C ASP A 101 -5.53 -12.09 16.04
N VAL A 102 -4.63 -12.51 15.16
CA VAL A 102 -4.94 -12.81 13.76
C VAL A 102 -5.98 -13.93 13.66
N ASN A 103 -5.76 -15.05 14.35
CA ASN A 103 -6.67 -16.19 14.32
C ASN A 103 -8.06 -15.83 14.83
N PHE A 104 -8.12 -14.97 15.86
CA PHE A 104 -9.40 -14.43 16.34
C PHE A 104 -10.10 -13.63 15.25
N MET A 105 -9.38 -12.73 14.56
CA MET A 105 -9.98 -11.92 13.49
C MET A 105 -10.45 -12.78 12.32
N ILE A 106 -9.64 -13.73 11.85
CA ILE A 106 -10.01 -14.65 10.75
C ILE A 106 -11.28 -15.43 11.08
N LYS A 107 -11.41 -15.91 12.33
CA LYS A 107 -12.59 -16.66 12.79
C LYS A 107 -13.86 -15.78 12.85
N ASN A 108 -13.71 -14.47 13.04
CA ASN A 108 -14.82 -13.53 13.26
C ASN A 108 -14.88 -12.45 12.17
N LEU A 109 -14.49 -12.79 10.93
CA LEU A 109 -14.54 -11.85 9.82
C LEU A 109 -15.98 -11.36 9.57
N PRO A 110 -16.18 -10.04 9.39
CA PRO A 110 -17.45 -9.53 8.90
C PRO A 110 -17.83 -10.17 7.57
N LYS A 111 -19.14 -10.35 7.31
CA LYS A 111 -19.69 -11.13 6.18
C LYS A 111 -19.17 -10.71 4.79
N ASN A 112 -18.79 -9.46 4.62
CA ASN A 112 -18.29 -8.90 3.34
C ASN A 112 -16.83 -8.43 3.43
N ALA A 113 -16.13 -8.81 4.49
CA ALA A 113 -14.75 -8.41 4.69
C ALA A 113 -13.85 -9.04 3.62
N THR A 114 -12.76 -8.35 3.29
CA THR A 114 -11.79 -8.83 2.32
C THR A 114 -10.39 -8.70 2.91
N ILE A 115 -9.72 -9.84 3.07
CA ILE A 115 -8.31 -9.87 3.45
C ILE A 115 -7.46 -9.56 2.22
N THR A 116 -6.42 -8.75 2.38
CA THR A 116 -5.42 -8.52 1.31
C THR A 116 -4.00 -8.77 1.81
N LEU A 117 -3.30 -7.73 2.26
CA LEU A 117 -1.96 -7.85 2.81
C LEU A 117 -2.00 -8.44 4.23
N ASP A 118 -0.89 -8.97 4.75
CA ASP A 118 0.11 -9.70 3.99
C ASP A 118 -0.37 -11.14 3.71
N TYR A 119 -1.43 -11.58 4.40
CA TYR A 119 -1.90 -12.97 4.41
C TYR A 119 -2.31 -13.46 3.03
N SER A 120 -3.15 -12.74 2.28
CA SER A 120 -3.55 -13.21 0.95
C SER A 120 -2.39 -13.17 -0.05
N ALA A 121 -1.46 -12.22 0.09
CA ALA A 121 -0.24 -12.23 -0.73
C ALA A 121 0.64 -13.47 -0.43
N HIS A 122 0.78 -13.83 0.84
CA HIS A 122 1.45 -15.04 1.27
C HIS A 122 0.75 -16.31 0.77
N GLU A 123 -0.56 -16.42 0.91
CA GLU A 123 -1.34 -17.58 0.44
C GLU A 123 -1.24 -17.76 -1.07
N MET A 124 -1.22 -16.67 -1.83
CA MET A 124 -1.13 -16.71 -3.29
C MET A 124 0.25 -17.12 -3.79
N THR A 125 1.31 -16.70 -3.08
CA THR A 125 2.68 -16.79 -3.62
C THR A 125 3.63 -17.63 -2.81
N GLY A 126 3.37 -17.89 -1.53
CA GLY A 126 4.32 -18.51 -0.60
C GLY A 126 5.64 -17.74 -0.45
N PHE A 127 5.74 -16.52 -0.99
CA PHE A 127 7.02 -15.84 -1.19
C PHE A 127 7.57 -15.25 0.12
N GLN A 128 6.78 -14.43 0.83
CA GLN A 128 7.15 -13.90 2.13
C GLN A 128 6.14 -14.30 3.21
N SER A 129 6.61 -14.50 4.44
CA SER A 129 5.77 -14.85 5.59
C SER A 129 4.90 -13.66 6.05
N ALA A 130 3.59 -13.84 6.17
CA ALA A 130 2.69 -12.77 6.57
C ALA A 130 3.00 -12.20 7.96
N GLN A 131 2.99 -10.85 8.10
CA GLN A 131 3.26 -10.17 9.38
C GLN A 131 2.02 -9.53 9.98
N ASP A 132 1.24 -8.84 9.15
CA ASP A 132 0.02 -8.14 9.53
C ASP A 132 -1.18 -8.71 8.74
N LEU A 133 -2.36 -8.68 9.36
CA LEU A 133 -3.64 -9.02 8.73
C LEU A 133 -4.38 -7.72 8.37
N TYR A 134 -4.34 -7.34 7.10
CA TYR A 134 -5.11 -6.21 6.56
C TYR A 134 -6.48 -6.69 6.08
N VAL A 135 -7.53 -6.10 6.66
CA VAL A 135 -8.92 -6.46 6.41
C VAL A 135 -9.69 -5.22 5.96
N TYR A 136 -10.17 -5.24 4.72
CA TYR A 136 -11.15 -4.27 4.27
C TYR A 136 -12.53 -4.63 4.79
N VAL A 137 -13.24 -3.64 5.32
CA VAL A 137 -14.60 -3.78 5.86
C VAL A 137 -15.49 -2.67 5.32
N ASP A 138 -16.79 -2.97 5.22
CA ASP A 138 -17.80 -2.01 4.78
C ASP A 138 -18.04 -0.94 5.87
N ASP A 139 -18.19 -1.37 7.12
CA ASP A 139 -18.30 -0.48 8.29
C ASP A 139 -17.08 -0.64 9.22
N VAL A 140 -16.24 0.40 9.21
CA VAL A 140 -15.03 0.47 10.05
C VAL A 140 -15.40 0.63 11.52
N GLU A 141 -16.39 1.44 11.86
CA GLU A 141 -16.70 1.75 13.26
C GLU A 141 -17.39 0.56 13.94
N GLU A 142 -18.27 -0.15 13.23
CA GLU A 142 -18.85 -1.40 13.72
C GLU A 142 -17.75 -2.43 14.03
N THR A 143 -16.84 -2.65 13.08
CA THR A 143 -15.73 -3.62 13.24
C THR A 143 -14.80 -3.22 14.39
N VAL A 144 -14.51 -1.92 14.52
CA VAL A 144 -13.70 -1.37 15.61
C VAL A 144 -14.38 -1.59 16.96
N GLN A 145 -15.69 -1.34 17.05
CA GLN A 145 -16.43 -1.53 18.29
C GLN A 145 -16.47 -3.00 18.68
N PHE A 146 -16.66 -3.90 17.71
CA PHE A 146 -16.56 -5.35 17.92
C PHE A 146 -15.19 -5.74 18.49
N LEU A 147 -14.09 -5.23 17.92
CA LEU A 147 -12.75 -5.51 18.43
C LEU A 147 -12.55 -5.00 19.86
N LYS A 148 -12.98 -3.76 20.15
CA LYS A 148 -12.90 -3.18 21.51
C LYS A 148 -13.70 -3.97 22.53
N ASN A 149 -14.90 -4.45 22.17
CA ASN A 149 -15.75 -5.29 23.02
C ASN A 149 -15.10 -6.66 23.31
N ASN A 150 -14.09 -7.06 22.55
CA ASN A 150 -13.31 -8.29 22.74
C ASN A 150 -11.90 -8.01 23.31
N ASP A 151 -11.73 -6.86 23.98
CA ASP A 151 -10.51 -6.35 24.63
C ASP A 151 -9.34 -6.02 23.69
N PHE A 152 -9.57 -5.87 22.40
CA PHE A 152 -8.53 -5.34 21.51
C PHE A 152 -8.33 -3.86 21.76
N ARG A 153 -7.06 -3.44 21.73
CA ARG A 153 -6.66 -2.04 21.88
C ARG A 153 -6.17 -1.49 20.55
N GLU A 154 -6.58 -0.27 20.26
CA GLU A 154 -6.07 0.47 19.11
C GLU A 154 -4.66 1.00 19.42
N GLY A 155 -3.74 0.88 18.46
CA GLY A 155 -2.37 1.33 18.64
C GLY A 155 -1.52 1.15 17.39
N THR A 156 -0.31 1.69 17.37
CA THR A 156 0.53 1.71 16.15
C THR A 156 1.17 0.37 15.80
N LYS A 157 1.20 -0.58 16.74
CA LYS A 157 1.88 -1.88 16.61
C LYS A 157 0.94 -3.08 16.47
N GLY A 158 -0.37 -2.84 16.37
CA GLY A 158 -1.36 -3.91 16.21
C GLY A 158 -1.17 -4.67 14.90
N SER A 159 -1.29 -6.00 14.96
CA SER A 159 -1.19 -6.91 13.80
C SER A 159 -2.48 -7.00 13.00
N ILE A 160 -3.63 -6.60 13.56
CA ILE A 160 -4.88 -6.49 12.82
C ILE A 160 -4.99 -5.07 12.29
N VAL A 161 -5.15 -4.91 10.98
CA VAL A 161 -5.27 -3.61 10.32
C VAL A 161 -6.63 -3.52 9.64
N ILE A 162 -7.52 -2.69 10.18
CA ILE A 162 -8.85 -2.46 9.63
C ILE A 162 -8.77 -1.30 8.64
N LEU A 163 -9.29 -1.55 7.44
CA LEU A 163 -9.30 -0.63 6.31
C LEU A 163 -10.73 -0.37 5.85
N PRO A 164 -11.10 0.88 5.50
CA PRO A 164 -12.36 1.13 4.82
C PRO A 164 -12.31 0.56 3.40
N LYS A 165 -13.35 -0.16 2.99
CA LYS A 165 -13.48 -0.73 1.64
C LYS A 165 -13.65 0.37 0.59
N ILE A 166 -12.55 0.78 -0.03
CA ILE A 166 -12.49 1.87 -1.02
C ILE A 166 -11.89 1.33 -2.32
N GLY A 167 -12.55 1.62 -3.44
CA GLY A 167 -12.16 1.18 -4.78
C GLY A 167 -12.85 -0.12 -5.23
N SER A 168 -12.38 -0.70 -6.33
CA SER A 168 -12.94 -1.97 -6.84
C SER A 168 -12.31 -3.17 -6.12
N PHE A 169 -13.15 -4.19 -5.88
CA PHE A 169 -12.80 -5.49 -5.32
C PHE A 169 -13.28 -6.65 -6.24
N GLU A 170 -13.70 -6.34 -7.47
CA GLU A 170 -14.20 -7.34 -8.44
C GLU A 170 -13.11 -8.36 -8.82
N ASN A 171 -11.87 -7.88 -8.96
CA ASN A 171 -10.70 -8.71 -9.20
C ASN A 171 -9.80 -8.68 -7.95
N LEU A 172 -9.97 -9.68 -7.08
CA LEU A 172 -9.24 -9.75 -5.83
C LEU A 172 -7.72 -9.92 -6.02
N THR A 173 -7.27 -10.67 -7.03
CA THR A 173 -5.85 -10.81 -7.36
C THR A 173 -5.22 -9.46 -7.71
N GLU A 174 -5.87 -8.69 -8.59
CA GLU A 174 -5.39 -7.35 -8.94
C GLU A 174 -5.47 -6.39 -7.74
N ARG A 175 -6.48 -6.50 -6.88
CA ARG A 175 -6.58 -5.71 -5.65
C ARG A 175 -5.40 -5.95 -4.71
N ILE A 176 -5.07 -7.21 -4.46
CA ILE A 176 -3.93 -7.59 -3.58
C ILE A 176 -2.63 -7.08 -4.21
N PHE A 177 -2.45 -7.27 -5.51
CA PHE A 177 -1.31 -6.76 -6.26
C PHE A 177 -1.14 -5.23 -6.12
N LEU A 178 -2.22 -4.46 -6.31
CA LEU A 178 -2.20 -3.01 -6.16
C LEU A 178 -1.90 -2.59 -4.71
N ASP A 179 -2.43 -3.30 -3.72
CA ASP A 179 -2.12 -3.03 -2.31
C ASP A 179 -0.65 -3.29 -1.99
N CYS A 180 -0.07 -4.37 -2.51
CA CYS A 180 1.36 -4.66 -2.40
C CYS A 180 2.21 -3.50 -2.95
N ILE A 181 1.87 -2.99 -4.14
CA ILE A 181 2.54 -1.83 -4.73
C ILE A 181 2.34 -0.59 -3.85
N ALA A 182 1.11 -0.25 -3.48
CA ALA A 182 0.82 0.96 -2.72
C ALA A 182 1.47 0.97 -1.32
N LYS A 183 1.58 -0.21 -0.69
CA LYS A 183 2.23 -0.37 0.60
C LYS A 183 3.73 -0.10 0.50
N GLY A 184 4.38 -0.54 -0.59
CA GLY A 184 5.80 -0.31 -0.85
C GLY A 184 6.72 -1.16 0.02
N GLY A 185 8.01 -0.85 0.00
CA GLY A 185 9.04 -1.53 0.78
C GLY A 185 9.07 -3.04 0.53
N ARG A 186 8.98 -3.81 1.62
CA ARG A 186 8.96 -5.28 1.58
C ARG A 186 7.86 -5.82 0.63
N ASN A 187 6.65 -5.25 0.70
CA ASN A 187 5.50 -5.74 -0.05
C ASN A 187 5.61 -5.50 -1.56
N THR A 188 6.55 -4.67 -2.02
CA THR A 188 6.78 -4.54 -3.47
C THR A 188 7.30 -5.85 -4.07
N MET A 189 8.02 -6.66 -3.29
CA MET A 189 8.45 -7.98 -3.75
C MET A 189 7.28 -8.97 -3.85
N ASP A 190 6.32 -8.89 -2.93
CA ASP A 190 5.06 -9.65 -3.02
C ASP A 190 4.26 -9.26 -4.29
N ALA A 191 4.24 -7.97 -4.66
CA ALA A 191 3.60 -7.53 -5.90
C ALA A 191 4.24 -8.20 -7.13
N ILE A 192 5.57 -8.26 -7.17
CA ILE A 192 6.30 -8.92 -8.26
C ILE A 192 6.01 -10.42 -8.28
N ALA A 193 6.01 -11.08 -7.12
CA ALA A 193 5.68 -12.50 -7.01
C ALA A 193 4.27 -12.81 -7.54
N ILE A 194 3.29 -11.96 -7.19
CA ILE A 194 1.92 -12.06 -7.72
C ILE A 194 1.91 -11.83 -9.24
N GLN A 195 2.66 -10.85 -9.75
CA GLN A 195 2.74 -10.59 -11.19
C GLN A 195 3.32 -11.77 -11.97
N LEU A 196 4.35 -12.44 -11.43
CA LEU A 196 4.96 -13.59 -12.08
C LEU A 196 4.05 -14.82 -12.08
N LYS A 197 3.37 -15.12 -10.95
CA LYS A 197 2.49 -16.29 -10.83
C LYS A 197 1.10 -16.13 -11.43
N HIS A 198 0.58 -14.91 -11.42
CA HIS A 198 -0.81 -14.64 -11.75
C HIS A 198 -0.96 -13.56 -12.82
N ALA A 199 0.00 -13.48 -13.74
CA ALA A 199 0.00 -12.50 -14.84
C ALA A 199 -1.34 -12.43 -15.59
N GLY A 200 -1.97 -13.58 -15.88
CA GLY A 200 -3.25 -13.66 -16.58
C GLY A 200 -4.45 -13.07 -15.82
N LYS A 201 -4.31 -12.79 -14.53
CA LYS A 201 -5.34 -12.17 -13.68
C LYS A 201 -5.09 -10.68 -13.43
N ILE A 202 -3.98 -10.12 -13.93
CA ILE A 202 -3.61 -8.71 -13.71
C ILE A 202 -3.69 -7.98 -15.04
N THR A 203 -4.55 -6.97 -15.10
CA THR A 203 -4.75 -6.16 -16.31
C THR A 203 -3.81 -4.95 -16.34
N ILE A 204 -3.40 -4.48 -15.15
CA ILE A 204 -2.56 -3.30 -14.98
C ILE A 204 -1.08 -3.64 -15.20
N LYS A 205 -0.41 -2.86 -16.03
CA LYS A 205 1.03 -3.00 -16.31
C LYS A 205 1.87 -2.17 -15.33
N ALA A 206 2.21 -2.75 -14.18
CA ALA A 206 3.18 -2.14 -13.26
C ALA A 206 4.61 -2.25 -13.80
N ARG A 207 5.50 -1.38 -13.29
CA ARG A 207 6.91 -1.37 -13.64
C ARG A 207 7.75 -1.69 -12.40
N PHE A 208 8.62 -2.66 -12.52
CA PHE A 208 9.63 -3.00 -11.51
C PHE A 208 11.02 -2.92 -12.11
N THR A 209 12.04 -2.74 -11.28
CA THR A 209 13.44 -2.76 -11.77
C THR A 209 13.85 -4.19 -12.09
N THR A 210 14.79 -4.34 -13.02
CA THR A 210 15.34 -5.66 -13.39
C THR A 210 15.92 -6.38 -12.19
N GLU A 211 16.61 -5.68 -11.31
CA GLU A 211 17.19 -6.23 -10.09
C GLU A 211 16.13 -6.85 -9.17
N MET A 212 15.00 -6.15 -8.95
CA MET A 212 13.92 -6.68 -8.12
C MET A 212 13.24 -7.89 -8.76
N LEU A 213 13.06 -7.87 -10.09
CA LEU A 213 12.49 -8.98 -10.84
C LEU A 213 13.37 -10.23 -10.72
N LEU A 214 14.67 -10.11 -10.98
CA LEU A 214 15.62 -11.22 -10.88
C LEU A 214 15.66 -11.81 -9.48
N LYS A 215 15.72 -10.95 -8.45
CA LYS A 215 15.70 -11.40 -7.06
C LYS A 215 14.45 -12.21 -6.72
N VAL A 216 13.27 -11.74 -7.11
CA VAL A 216 12.03 -12.49 -6.85
C VAL A 216 11.99 -13.79 -7.64
N GLN A 217 12.53 -13.83 -8.86
CA GLN A 217 12.60 -15.07 -9.65
C GLN A 217 13.51 -16.12 -9.01
N GLU A 218 14.65 -15.70 -8.44
CA GLU A 218 15.60 -16.58 -7.74
C GLU A 218 15.01 -17.11 -6.41
N ASP A 219 14.33 -16.23 -5.66
CA ASP A 219 13.79 -16.52 -4.33
C ASP A 219 12.40 -17.18 -4.37
N LEU A 220 11.72 -17.25 -5.52
CA LEU A 220 10.40 -17.86 -5.64
C LEU A 220 10.49 -19.38 -5.46
N PRO A 221 9.60 -20.02 -4.69
CA PRO A 221 9.60 -21.48 -4.59
C PRO A 221 9.43 -22.14 -5.98
N LEU A 222 10.38 -22.99 -6.38
CA LEU A 222 10.42 -23.61 -7.72
C LEU A 222 9.16 -24.40 -8.08
N GLU A 223 8.45 -24.95 -7.08
CA GLU A 223 7.21 -25.72 -7.22
C GLU A 223 6.01 -24.90 -7.73
N SER A 224 6.20 -23.60 -7.92
CA SER A 224 5.10 -22.65 -8.08
C SER A 224 5.19 -21.77 -9.34
N LEU A 225 6.02 -22.18 -10.29
CA LEU A 225 6.19 -21.59 -11.61
C LEU A 225 5.54 -22.42 -12.75
N HIS A 226 4.62 -23.32 -12.42
CA HIS A 226 3.89 -24.17 -13.37
C HIS A 226 2.40 -23.80 -13.45
#